data_AF-A0A521EE16-F1
#
_entry.id   AF-A0A521EE16-F1
#
_cell.length_a   1.000
_cell.length_b   1.000
_cell.length_c   1.000
_cell.angle_alpha   90.00
_cell.angle_beta   90.00
_cell.angle_gamma   90.00
#
_symmetry.space_group_name_H-M   'P 1'
#
loop_
_entity.id
_entity.type
_entity.pdbx_description
1 polymer ?
#
loop_
_entity_poly.entity_id
_entity_poly.type
_entity_poly.pdbx_seq_one_letter_code
_entity_poly.pdbx_strand_id
1 'polypeptide(L)' 'MTGGGARSAALNLSIGFLASLVLDALFTRYRLTPDWWMSLRLPLTLATVTCLLITAAL' A
#
# COMPACT_ATOMS: atom_id res chain seq x y z
N MET A 1 18.56 5.07 -6.53
CA MET A 1 19.37 3.85 -6.78
C MET A 1 18.52 2.63 -6.42
N THR A 2 18.08 1.84 -7.38
CA THR A 2 17.39 0.56 -7.11
C THR A 2 18.45 -0.53 -6.93
N GLY A 3 18.99 -0.67 -5.71
CA GLY A 3 20.10 -1.58 -5.37
C GLY A 3 19.84 -3.09 -5.56
N GLY A 4 18.79 -3.49 -6.30
CA GLY A 4 18.38 -4.89 -6.49
C GLY A 4 17.45 -5.15 -7.68
N GLY A 5 17.35 -4.24 -8.67
CA GLY A 5 16.54 -4.39 -9.88
C GLY A 5 15.08 -3.91 -9.79
N ALA A 6 14.41 -3.78 -10.93
CA ALA A 6 13.04 -3.24 -11.04
C ALA A 6 12.01 -4.08 -10.25
N ARG A 7 12.16 -5.41 -10.28
CA ARG A 7 11.30 -6.35 -9.55
C ARG A 7 11.38 -6.17 -8.03
N SER A 8 12.60 -6.09 -7.47
CA SER A 8 12.79 -5.87 -6.03
C SER A 8 12.31 -4.50 -5.59
N ALA A 9 12.45 -3.47 -6.45
CA ALA A 9 11.92 -2.15 -6.18
C ALA A 9 10.38 -2.14 -6.12
N ALA A 10 9.72 -2.81 -7.09
CA ALA A 10 8.27 -2.94 -7.11
C ALA A 10 7.73 -3.71 -5.89
N LEU A 11 8.42 -4.77 -5.45
CA LEU A 11 8.06 -5.49 -4.23
C LEU A 11 8.22 -4.62 -2.98
N ASN A 12 9.35 -3.92 -2.82
CA ASN A 12 9.58 -3.05 -1.66
C ASN A 12 8.56 -1.90 -1.58
N LEU A 13 8.21 -1.27 -2.71
CA LEU A 13 7.20 -0.22 -2.75
C LEU A 13 5.81 -0.77 -2.43
N SER A 14 5.46 -1.96 -2.93
CA SER A 14 4.20 -2.65 -2.59
C SER A 14 4.09 -2.88 -1.07
N ILE A 15 5.16 -3.39 -0.46
CA ILE A 15 5.24 -3.60 0.99
C ILE A 15 5.09 -2.27 1.74
N GLY A 16 5.74 -1.20 1.28
CA GLY A 16 5.62 0.13 1.88
C GLY A 16 4.19 0.67 1.88
N PHE A 17 3.48 0.53 0.76
CA PHE A 17 2.06 0.93 0.65
C PHE A 17 1.15 0.09 1.56
N LEU A 18 1.36 -1.23 1.62
CA LEU A 18 0.62 -2.11 2.52
C LEU A 18 0.88 -1.76 4.00
N ALA A 19 2.13 -1.49 4.37
CA ALA A 19 2.49 -1.08 5.73
C ALA A 19 1.80 0.25 6.11
N SER A 20 1.77 1.22 5.19
CA SER A 20 1.03 2.48 5.40
C SER A 20 -0.46 2.24 5.62
N LEU A 21 -1.09 1.31 4.88
CA LEU A 21 -2.49 0.94 5.05
C LEU A 21 -2.76 0.29 6.43
N VAL A 22 -1.84 -0.55 6.91
CA VAL A 22 -1.96 -1.19 8.23
C VAL A 22 -1.87 -0.14 9.35
N LEU A 23 -0.92 0.79 9.25
CA LEU A 23 -0.83 1.92 10.20
C LEU A 23 -2.11 2.73 10.21
N ASP A 24 -2.70 2.96 9.04
CA ASP A 24 -4.01 3.61 8.89
C ASP A 24 -5.11 2.88 9.65
N ALA A 25 -5.17 1.56 9.48
CA ALA A 25 -6.14 0.72 10.16
C ALA A 25 -5.99 0.76 11.68
N LEU A 26 -4.76 0.88 12.19
CA LEU A 26 -4.50 1.07 13.61
C LEU A 26 -5.06 2.42 14.08
N PHE A 27 -4.81 3.52 13.35
CA PHE A 27 -5.37 4.84 13.71
C PHE A 27 -6.91 4.85 13.74
N THR A 28 -7.55 4.16 12.80
CA THR A 28 -9.01 4.03 12.78
C THR A 28 -9.52 3.21 13.97
N ARG A 29 -8.79 2.17 14.41
CA ARG A 29 -9.13 1.42 15.63
C ARG A 29 -9.06 2.27 16.89
N TYR A 30 -8.16 3.25 16.94
CA TYR A 30 -8.09 4.23 18.02
C TYR A 30 -9.12 5.37 17.90
N ARG A 31 -10.07 5.30 16.95
CA ARG A 31 -11.08 6.33 16.66
C ARG A 31 -10.50 7.73 16.42
N LEU A 32 -9.25 7.79 15.96
CA LEU A 32 -8.57 9.05 15.62
C LEU A 32 -9.00 9.56 14.24
N THR A 33 -9.64 8.71 13.44
CA THR A 33 -10.05 8.98 12.05
C THR A 33 -11.50 8.57 11.80
N PRO A 34 -12.21 9.30 10.91
CA PRO A 34 -13.61 9.04 10.62
C PRO A 34 -13.82 7.80 9.74
N ASP A 35 -14.95 7.10 9.94
CA ASP A 35 -15.21 5.77 9.36
C ASP A 35 -15.21 5.71 7.82
N TRP A 36 -15.50 6.83 7.14
CA TRP A 36 -15.48 6.90 5.67
C TRP A 36 -14.07 6.90 5.07
N TRP A 37 -13.05 7.18 5.88
CA TRP A 37 -11.69 7.34 5.41
C TRP A 37 -11.09 6.04 4.87
N MET A 38 -11.33 4.91 5.54
CA MET A 38 -10.89 3.61 5.06
C MET A 38 -11.58 3.20 3.76
N SER A 39 -12.85 3.54 3.56
CA SER A 39 -13.56 3.25 2.30
C SER A 39 -12.94 3.95 1.08
N LEU A 40 -12.36 5.13 1.24
CA LEU A 40 -11.68 5.84 0.14
C LEU A 40 -10.26 5.31 -0.08
N ARG A 41 -9.54 5.03 1.01
CA ARG A 41 -8.12 4.68 0.93
C ARG A 41 -7.88 3.23 0.54
N LEU A 42 -8.74 2.29 0.96
CA LEU A 42 -8.63 0.87 0.58
C LEU A 42 -8.56 0.65 -0.93
N PRO A 43 -9.53 1.12 -1.75
CA PRO A 43 -9.52 0.86 -3.19
C PRO A 43 -8.33 1.54 -3.89
N LEU A 44 -7.94 2.75 -3.46
CA LEU A 44 -6.80 3.46 -4.03
C LEU A 44 -5.48 2.71 -3.78
N THR A 45 -5.29 2.24 -2.54
CA THR A 45 -4.07 1.53 -2.15
C THR A 45 -4.02 0.15 -2.80
N LEU A 46 -5.16 -0.56 -2.84
CA LEU A 46 -5.27 -1.84 -3.56
C LEU A 46 -4.97 -1.69 -5.05
N ALA A 47 -5.52 -0.69 -5.72
CA ALA A 47 -5.25 -0.43 -7.14
C ALA A 47 -3.76 -0.13 -7.41
N THR A 48 -3.12 0.61 -6.50
CA THR A 48 -1.69 0.93 -6.62
C THR A 48 -0.83 -0.33 -6.42
N VAL A 49 -1.14 -1.13 -5.40
CA VAL A 49 -0.43 -2.38 -5.08
C VAL A 49 -0.62 -3.43 -6.18
N THR A 50 -1.82 -3.56 -6.76
CA THR A 50 -2.04 -4.48 -7.88
C THR A 50 -1.26 -4.06 -9.11
N CYS A 51 -1.23 -2.77 -9.43
CA CYS A 51 -0.41 -2.24 -10.54
C CYS A 51 1.09 -2.53 -10.34
N LEU A 52 1.61 -2.31 -9.12
CA LEU A 52 3.00 -2.63 -8.82
C LEU A 52 3.29 -4.14 -8.86
N LEU A 53 2.37 -4.97 -8.37
CA LEU A 53 2.52 -6.43 -8.40
C LEU A 53 2.54 -6.97 -9.83
N ILE A 54 1.68 -6.45 -10.70
CA ILE A 54 1.69 -6.78 -12.14
C ILE A 54 3.06 -6.42 -12.73
N THR A 55 3.56 -5.21 -12.44
CA THR A 55 4.88 -4.75 -12.91
C THR A 55 6.04 -5.58 -12.35
N ALA A 56 5.89 -6.15 -11.16
CA ALA A 56 6.90 -7.03 -10.55
C ALA A 56 6.85 -8.47 -11.11
N ALA A 57 5.73 -8.87 -11.71
CA ALA A 57 5.47 -10.21 -12.21
C ALA A 57 5.72 -10.35 -13.72
N LEU A 58 5.59 -9.26 -14.48
CA LEU A 58 5.94 -9.16 -15.90
C LEU A 58 7.45 -8.99 -16.12
#